data_AF-A0A503WFV2-F1
#
_entry.id   AF-A0A503WFV2-F1
#
_cell.length_a   1.000
_cell.length_b   1.000
_cell.length_c   1.000
_cell.angle_alpha   90.00
_cell.angle_beta   90.00
_cell.angle_gamma   90.00
#
_symmetry.space_group_name_H-M   'P 1'
#
loop_
_entity.id
_entity.type
_entity.pdbx_description
1 polymer ?
#
loop_
_entity_poly.entity_id
_entity_poly.type
_entity_poly.pdbx_seq_one_letter_code
_entity_poly.pdbx_strand_id
1 'polypeptide(L)'
;MPLDAKAIRTRVAEELHARLGERWFKSGSPKLAVASAENLTDFTIEFDCYAERRYGEYDCSLVAVFKWKKFAKLYKDFGQWYEIKDPSSAQFKTKSSRRQSKEFLRVSVDHVYSNFSVPGRWPYCAVDEQDVDGFIAQCVADFDGKVGAWIRQWFTWGSALNVMDGNSQLCGAWRDTAYFCLLEQVQGREAACKWISGIDATGCPEYLAAQVEYLQSQVCGRASRQLADKGS
;
A
#
# COMPACT_ATOMS: atom_id res chain seq x y z
N MET A 1 30.66 13.03 -5.83
CA MET A 1 29.72 13.36 -6.94
C MET A 1 28.80 14.46 -6.41
N PRO A 2 28.29 15.45 -7.17
CA PRO A 2 27.40 16.44 -6.55
C PRO A 2 26.19 15.72 -5.94
N LEU A 3 25.93 15.98 -4.65
CA LEU A 3 24.84 15.38 -3.91
C LEU A 3 23.52 15.88 -4.52
N ASP A 4 22.80 14.98 -5.18
CA ASP A 4 21.48 15.25 -5.72
C ASP A 4 20.49 14.12 -5.36
N ALA A 5 19.20 14.39 -5.50
CA ALA A 5 18.15 13.44 -5.14
C ALA A 5 18.23 12.10 -5.89
N LYS A 6 18.76 12.09 -7.12
CA LYS A 6 18.93 10.85 -7.89
C LYS A 6 20.13 10.07 -7.36
N ALA A 7 21.23 10.75 -7.06
CA ALA A 7 22.42 10.16 -6.45
C ALA A 7 22.09 9.52 -5.10
N ILE A 8 21.38 10.24 -4.21
CA ILE A 8 20.96 9.74 -2.90
C ILE A 8 20.12 8.47 -3.06
N ARG A 9 19.05 8.51 -3.87
CA ARG A 9 18.16 7.35 -4.06
C ARG A 9 18.88 6.14 -4.63
N THR A 10 19.81 6.36 -5.57
CA THR A 10 20.60 5.28 -6.18
C THR A 10 21.51 4.65 -5.14
N ARG A 11 22.28 5.46 -4.41
CA ARG A 11 23.19 5.01 -3.36
C ARG A 11 22.46 4.25 -2.25
N VAL A 12 21.33 4.78 -1.77
CA VAL A 12 20.49 4.11 -0.76
C VAL A 12 20.02 2.75 -1.27
N ALA A 13 19.53 2.66 -2.51
CA ALA A 13 19.07 1.39 -3.07
C ALA A 13 20.21 0.37 -3.22
N GLU A 14 21.36 0.78 -3.73
CA GLU A 14 22.54 -0.07 -3.91
C GLU A 14 23.09 -0.57 -2.58
N GLU A 15 23.23 0.31 -1.59
CA GLU A 15 23.74 -0.04 -0.26
C GLU A 15 22.77 -0.94 0.51
N LEU A 16 21.46 -0.70 0.40
CA LEU A 16 20.47 -1.59 1.02
C LEU A 16 20.46 -2.97 0.36
N HIS A 17 20.61 -3.06 -0.96
CA HIS A 17 20.82 -4.35 -1.63
C HIS A 17 22.11 -5.03 -1.17
N ALA A 18 23.22 -4.30 -1.07
CA ALA A 18 24.51 -4.86 -0.66
C ALA A 18 24.49 -5.37 0.78
N ARG A 19 23.87 -4.63 1.71
CA ARG A 19 23.87 -4.95 3.15
C ARG A 19 22.78 -5.93 3.56
N LEU A 20 21.58 -5.80 2.98
CA LEU A 20 20.43 -6.65 3.35
C LEU A 20 20.28 -7.86 2.43
N GLY A 21 20.74 -7.77 1.18
CA GLY A 21 20.82 -8.88 0.24
C GLY A 21 19.49 -9.60 -0.02
N GLU A 22 19.60 -10.87 -0.44
CA GLU A 22 18.46 -11.73 -0.77
C GLU A 22 17.58 -12.08 0.43
N ARG A 23 18.05 -11.85 1.65
CA ARG A 23 17.23 -11.93 2.87
C ARG A 23 16.03 -10.98 2.79
N TRP A 24 16.19 -9.85 2.11
CA TRP A 24 15.13 -8.85 1.97
C TRP A 24 14.72 -8.60 0.52
N PHE A 25 15.66 -8.46 -0.42
CA PHE A 25 15.38 -7.94 -1.76
C PHE A 25 15.75 -8.88 -2.89
N LYS A 26 15.07 -8.73 -4.03
CA LYS A 26 15.31 -9.55 -5.23
C LYS A 26 16.66 -9.22 -5.85
N SER A 27 17.49 -10.24 -6.07
CA SER A 27 18.75 -10.06 -6.77
C SER A 27 18.54 -9.61 -8.21
N GLY A 28 19.47 -8.79 -8.71
CA GLY A 28 19.44 -8.24 -10.07
C GLY A 28 18.36 -7.20 -10.34
N SER A 29 17.53 -6.83 -9.35
CA SER A 29 16.53 -5.77 -9.48
C SER A 29 17.11 -4.42 -9.03
N PRO A 30 17.06 -3.35 -9.85
CA PRO A 30 17.44 -2.00 -9.41
C PRO A 30 16.44 -1.42 -8.38
N LYS A 31 15.29 -2.07 -8.19
CA LYS A 31 14.31 -1.72 -7.16
C LYS A 31 14.52 -2.53 -5.90
N LEU A 32 14.23 -1.94 -4.75
CA LEU A 32 14.11 -2.60 -3.46
C LEU A 32 12.78 -3.38 -3.38
N ALA A 33 12.63 -4.38 -4.24
CA ALA A 33 11.47 -5.27 -4.27
C ALA A 33 11.72 -6.46 -3.35
N VAL A 34 10.78 -6.75 -2.45
CA VAL A 34 10.92 -7.83 -1.48
C VAL A 34 10.99 -9.18 -2.18
N ALA A 35 12.00 -10.00 -1.85
CA ALA A 35 12.24 -11.32 -2.45
C ALA A 35 11.67 -12.50 -1.68
N SER A 36 11.20 -12.28 -0.45
CA SER A 36 11.01 -13.33 0.54
C SER A 36 10.37 -14.61 -0.02
N ALA A 37 11.11 -15.72 0.06
CA ALA A 37 10.63 -17.06 -0.30
C ALA A 37 9.43 -17.51 0.55
N GLU A 38 9.25 -16.87 1.71
CA GLU A 38 8.13 -17.11 2.64
C GLU A 38 6.89 -16.27 2.30
N ASN A 39 6.96 -15.41 1.28
CA ASN A 39 5.79 -14.62 0.87
C ASN A 39 4.78 -15.50 0.13
N LEU A 40 3.80 -16.00 0.88
CA LEU A 40 2.68 -16.81 0.42
C LEU A 40 1.50 -15.97 -0.10
N THR A 41 1.68 -14.67 -0.26
CA THR A 41 0.71 -13.78 -0.90
C THR A 41 1.13 -13.45 -2.34
N ASP A 42 0.22 -12.92 -3.13
CA ASP A 42 0.52 -12.36 -4.45
C ASP A 42 0.80 -10.84 -4.39
N PHE A 43 1.05 -10.30 -3.19
CA PHE A 43 1.51 -8.93 -3.02
C PHE A 43 2.90 -8.75 -3.61
N THR A 44 3.08 -7.66 -4.35
CA THR A 44 4.40 -7.11 -4.61
C THR A 44 4.65 -6.00 -3.61
N ILE A 45 5.68 -6.13 -2.79
CA ILE A 45 6.11 -5.12 -1.82
C ILE A 45 7.39 -4.49 -2.37
N GLU A 46 7.36 -3.19 -2.63
CA GLU A 46 8.50 -2.40 -3.10
C GLU A 46 8.79 -1.30 -2.08
N PHE A 47 10.06 -0.94 -1.89
CA PHE A 47 10.45 0.24 -1.14
C PHE A 47 10.95 1.32 -2.09
N ASP A 48 10.36 2.51 -1.95
CA ASP A 48 10.79 3.71 -2.67
C ASP A 48 11.51 4.64 -1.69
N CYS A 49 12.71 5.09 -2.08
CA CYS A 49 13.41 6.17 -1.39
C CYS A 49 12.96 7.51 -1.94
N TYR A 50 12.51 8.38 -1.05
CA TYR A 50 12.31 9.79 -1.30
C TYR A 50 13.52 10.57 -0.82
N ALA A 51 13.89 11.59 -1.58
CA ALA A 51 14.92 12.56 -1.26
C ALA A 51 14.45 13.90 -1.84
N GLU A 52 13.66 14.63 -1.08
CA GLU A 52 13.09 15.93 -1.51
C GLU A 52 13.94 17.07 -0.98
N ARG A 53 14.37 17.96 -1.87
CA ARG A 53 15.16 19.12 -1.45
C ARG A 53 14.25 20.17 -0.79
N ARG A 54 14.52 20.52 0.46
CA ARG A 54 13.82 21.58 1.20
C ARG A 54 14.81 22.38 2.02
N TYR A 55 14.68 23.71 1.98
CA TYR A 55 15.49 24.65 2.78
C TYR A 55 17.02 24.46 2.69
N GLY A 56 17.54 23.92 1.58
CA GLY A 56 18.97 23.67 1.39
C GLY A 56 19.41 22.23 1.67
N GLU A 57 18.52 21.42 2.25
CA GLU A 57 18.77 20.06 2.74
C GLU A 57 17.91 19.05 1.96
N TYR A 58 18.15 17.75 2.15
CA TYR A 58 17.32 16.67 1.59
C TYR A 58 16.56 15.93 2.68
N ASP A 59 15.23 15.99 2.63
CA ASP A 59 14.35 15.16 3.43
C ASP A 59 14.30 13.76 2.83
N CYS A 60 14.92 12.81 3.52
CA CYS A 60 15.03 11.41 3.12
C CYS A 60 14.02 10.55 3.89
N SER A 61 13.29 9.70 3.16
CA SER A 61 12.39 8.71 3.76
C SER A 61 12.25 7.48 2.88
N LEU A 62 11.95 6.35 3.51
CA LEU A 62 11.53 5.14 2.81
C LEU A 62 10.01 4.97 2.92
N VAL A 63 9.40 4.57 1.82
CA VAL A 63 7.98 4.25 1.75
C VAL A 63 7.82 2.82 1.27
N ALA A 64 7.08 2.01 2.02
CA ALA A 64 6.66 0.69 1.59
C ALA A 64 5.40 0.82 0.70
N VAL A 65 5.49 0.24 -0.49
CA VAL A 65 4.45 0.27 -1.52
C VAL A 65 4.02 -1.15 -1.84
N PHE A 66 2.79 -1.47 -1.46
CA PHE A 66 2.17 -2.75 -1.71
C PHE A 66 1.32 -2.64 -2.97
N LYS A 67 1.51 -3.57 -3.88
CA LYS A 67 0.74 -3.67 -5.12
C LYS A 67 0.08 -5.03 -5.15
N TRP A 68 -1.22 -5.03 -5.45
CA TRP A 68 -2.00 -6.24 -5.55
C TRP A 68 -2.85 -6.22 -6.82
N LYS A 69 -2.68 -7.22 -7.68
CA LYS A 69 -3.39 -7.29 -8.97
C LYS A 69 -4.91 -7.35 -8.78
N LYS A 70 -5.39 -8.12 -7.80
CA LYS A 70 -6.82 -8.25 -7.50
C LYS A 70 -7.42 -6.90 -7.12
N PHE A 71 -6.79 -6.18 -6.18
CA PHE A 71 -7.22 -4.84 -5.77
C PHE A 71 -7.16 -3.85 -6.93
N ALA A 72 -6.06 -3.82 -7.68
CA ALA A 72 -5.91 -2.89 -8.81
C ALA A 72 -6.97 -3.11 -9.90
N LYS A 73 -7.39 -4.35 -10.12
CA LYS A 73 -8.51 -4.67 -11.03
C LYS A 73 -9.83 -4.15 -10.46
N LEU A 74 -10.15 -4.48 -9.21
CA LEU A 74 -11.39 -4.03 -8.57
C LEU A 74 -11.50 -2.50 -8.54
N TYR A 75 -10.39 -1.83 -8.22
CA TYR A 75 -10.30 -0.37 -8.26
C TYR A 75 -10.62 0.17 -9.65
N LYS A 76 -10.04 -0.43 -10.70
CA LYS A 76 -10.28 0.00 -12.08
C LYS A 76 -11.77 -0.14 -12.43
N ASP A 77 -12.37 -1.26 -12.07
CA ASP A 77 -13.78 -1.55 -12.36
C ASP A 77 -14.70 -0.60 -11.58
N PHE A 78 -14.39 -0.30 -10.31
CA PHE A 78 -15.05 0.76 -9.53
C PHE A 78 -14.91 2.12 -10.22
N GLY A 79 -13.69 2.49 -10.62
CA GLY A 79 -13.40 3.77 -11.23
C GLY A 79 -14.14 4.00 -12.54
N GLN A 80 -14.39 2.95 -13.32
CA GLN A 80 -15.21 3.01 -14.54
C GLN A 80 -16.70 3.14 -14.21
N TRP A 81 -17.18 2.40 -13.21
CA TRP A 81 -18.57 2.50 -12.76
C TRP A 81 -18.89 3.88 -12.18
N TYR A 82 -17.99 4.44 -11.37
CA TYR A 82 -18.19 5.73 -10.74
C TYR A 82 -18.17 6.87 -11.77
N GLU A 83 -17.35 6.78 -12.82
CA GLU A 83 -17.37 7.74 -13.94
C GLU A 83 -18.70 7.75 -14.70
N ILE A 84 -19.41 6.62 -14.80
CA ILE A 84 -20.73 6.58 -15.43
C ILE A 84 -21.78 7.28 -14.55
N LYS A 85 -21.65 7.14 -13.22
CA LYS A 85 -22.56 7.77 -12.25
C LYS A 85 -22.30 9.26 -12.09
N ASP A 86 -21.04 9.64 -11.99
CA ASP A 86 -20.57 11.02 -11.93
C ASP A 86 -19.50 11.25 -13.01
N PRO A 87 -19.92 11.70 -14.22
CA PRO A 87 -19.00 12.02 -15.30
C PRO A 87 -17.99 13.12 -14.95
N SER A 88 -18.29 13.99 -13.98
CA SER A 88 -17.39 15.05 -13.54
C SER A 88 -16.17 14.51 -12.80
N SER A 89 -16.27 13.32 -12.19
CA SER A 89 -15.17 12.65 -11.47
C SER A 89 -13.95 12.36 -12.34
N ALA A 90 -14.13 12.21 -13.67
CA ALA A 90 -13.07 11.90 -14.62
C ALA A 90 -11.98 13.00 -14.67
N GLN A 91 -12.36 14.26 -14.45
CA GLN A 91 -11.45 15.41 -14.52
C GLN A 91 -10.41 15.42 -13.38
N PHE A 92 -10.68 14.72 -12.27
CA PHE A 92 -9.79 14.65 -11.11
C PHE A 92 -8.75 13.50 -11.20
N LYS A 93 -8.80 12.68 -12.26
CA LYS A 93 -7.87 11.55 -12.45
C LYS A 93 -6.56 11.98 -13.12
N THR A 94 -5.69 12.64 -12.36
CA THR A 94 -4.31 12.93 -12.77
C THR A 94 -3.45 11.66 -12.92
N LYS A 95 -2.32 11.76 -13.62
CA LYS A 95 -1.35 10.64 -13.76
C LYS A 95 -0.83 10.15 -12.41
N SER A 96 -0.74 11.04 -11.42
CA SER A 96 -0.30 10.72 -10.05
C SER A 96 -1.40 9.95 -9.29
N SER A 97 -2.64 10.42 -9.32
CA SER A 97 -3.76 9.73 -8.66
C SER A 97 -4.01 8.35 -9.27
N ARG A 98 -3.83 8.18 -10.59
CA ARG A 98 -3.90 6.88 -11.28
C ARG A 98 -2.79 5.90 -10.87
N ARG A 99 -1.66 6.38 -10.34
CA ARG A 99 -0.58 5.51 -9.81
C ARG A 99 -0.91 5.08 -8.39
N GLN A 100 -1.21 6.04 -7.52
CA GLN A 100 -1.59 5.78 -6.13
C GLN A 100 -2.81 4.87 -6.04
N SER A 101 -3.78 5.02 -6.95
CA SER A 101 -4.96 4.17 -7.01
C SER A 101 -4.71 2.69 -7.32
N LYS A 102 -3.56 2.36 -7.91
CA LYS A 102 -3.18 0.97 -8.23
C LYS A 102 -2.33 0.35 -7.12
N GLU A 103 -1.88 1.17 -6.17
CA GLU A 103 -1.20 0.72 -4.98
C GLU A 103 -2.28 0.28 -3.99
N PHE A 104 -2.14 -0.94 -3.48
CA PHE A 104 -3.03 -1.48 -2.47
C PHE A 104 -2.83 -0.76 -1.12
N LEU A 105 -1.57 -0.53 -0.77
CA LEU A 105 -1.18 0.19 0.44
C LEU A 105 0.11 0.97 0.14
N ARG A 106 0.19 2.20 0.64
CA ARG A 106 1.39 3.03 0.65
C ARG A 106 1.58 3.55 2.07
N VAL A 107 2.71 3.23 2.70
CA VAL A 107 2.98 3.61 4.08
C VAL A 107 4.42 4.05 4.27
N SER A 108 4.62 5.17 4.98
CA SER A 108 5.96 5.60 5.37
C SER A 108 6.54 4.62 6.39
N VAL A 109 7.80 4.24 6.20
CA VAL A 109 8.57 3.43 7.16
C VAL A 109 8.61 4.11 8.53
N ASP A 110 8.63 5.44 8.56
CA ASP A 110 8.61 6.22 9.80
C ASP A 110 7.29 6.07 10.58
N HIS A 111 6.16 5.99 9.87
CA HIS A 111 4.87 5.69 10.50
C HIS A 111 4.83 4.27 11.05
N VAL A 112 5.39 3.29 10.33
CA VAL A 112 5.47 1.90 10.81
C VAL A 112 6.35 1.83 12.06
N TYR A 113 7.51 2.46 12.06
CA TYR A 113 8.42 2.50 13.19
C TYR A 113 7.76 3.06 14.46
N SER A 114 6.96 4.11 14.30
CA SER A 114 6.19 4.75 15.38
C SER A 114 4.88 4.02 15.73
N ASN A 115 4.65 2.79 15.25
CA ASN A 115 3.38 2.07 15.45
C ASN A 115 2.15 2.92 15.07
N PHE A 116 2.27 3.74 14.03
CA PHE A 116 1.23 4.62 13.52
C PHE A 116 0.76 5.71 14.51
N SER A 117 1.54 6.00 15.57
CA SER A 117 1.26 7.11 16.49
C SER A 117 1.50 8.47 15.83
N VAL A 118 0.73 9.48 16.24
CA VAL A 118 0.95 10.88 15.85
C VAL A 118 1.50 11.67 17.05
N PRO A 119 2.63 12.40 16.89
CA PRO A 119 3.45 12.50 15.68
C PRO A 119 4.28 11.23 15.42
N GLY A 120 4.51 10.91 14.16
CA GLY A 120 5.43 9.85 13.74
C GLY A 120 6.90 10.28 13.85
N ARG A 121 7.83 9.38 13.51
CA ARG A 121 9.25 9.74 13.33
C ARG A 121 9.37 10.75 12.18
N TRP A 122 10.15 11.81 12.37
CA TRP A 122 10.39 12.82 11.34
C TRP A 122 11.24 12.24 10.19
N PRO A 123 11.10 12.74 8.95
CA PRO A 123 12.02 12.41 7.87
C PRO A 123 13.47 12.65 8.27
N TYR A 124 14.39 11.86 7.72
CA TYR A 124 15.81 12.00 7.98
C TYR A 124 16.35 13.17 7.16
N CYS A 125 16.94 14.17 7.80
CA CYS A 125 17.56 15.28 7.09
C CYS A 125 18.99 14.91 6.69
N ALA A 126 19.33 15.08 5.40
CA ALA A 126 20.67 14.90 4.89
C ALA A 126 21.19 16.15 4.18
N VAL A 127 22.34 16.66 4.62
CA VAL A 127 23.02 17.81 4.00
C VAL A 127 24.26 17.40 3.21
N ASP A 128 24.86 16.26 3.54
CA ASP A 128 26.07 15.75 2.89
C ASP A 128 26.05 14.22 2.68
N GLU A 129 27.15 13.67 2.18
CA GLU A 129 27.29 12.22 1.93
C GLU A 129 27.36 11.40 3.23
N GLN A 130 27.82 11.97 4.34
CA GLN A 130 27.91 11.29 5.65
C GLN A 130 26.51 11.14 6.26
N ASP A 131 25.64 12.13 6.11
CA ASP A 131 24.25 12.02 6.53
C ASP A 131 23.49 10.95 5.75
N VAL A 132 23.79 10.80 4.45
CA VAL A 132 23.21 9.73 3.64
C VAL A 132 23.64 8.35 4.16
N ASP A 133 24.88 8.19 4.62
CA ASP A 133 25.33 6.96 5.27
C ASP A 133 24.58 6.71 6.59
N GLY A 134 24.33 7.77 7.38
CA GLY A 134 23.50 7.70 8.58
C GLY A 134 22.07 7.25 8.28
N PHE A 135 21.46 7.81 7.23
CA PHE A 135 20.13 7.40 6.77
C PHE A 135 20.10 5.93 6.33
N ILE A 136 21.12 5.46 5.59
CA ILE A 136 21.26 4.06 5.18
C ILE A 136 21.36 3.15 6.41
N ALA A 137 22.17 3.52 7.41
CA ALA A 137 22.29 2.76 8.64
C ALA A 137 20.97 2.67 9.41
N GLN A 138 20.20 3.77 9.48
CA GLN A 138 18.86 3.77 10.06
C GLN A 138 17.93 2.82 9.30
N CYS A 139 17.94 2.86 7.97
CA CYS A 139 17.12 1.97 7.14
C CYS A 139 17.46 0.50 7.38
N VAL A 140 18.74 0.14 7.45
CA VAL A 140 19.18 -1.23 7.79
C VAL A 140 18.62 -1.65 9.15
N ALA A 141 18.74 -0.79 10.17
CA ALA A 141 18.22 -1.06 11.50
C ALA A 141 16.68 -1.21 11.51
N ASP A 142 15.96 -0.43 10.70
CA ASP A 142 14.50 -0.55 10.56
C ASP A 142 14.11 -1.92 10.00
N PHE A 143 14.79 -2.39 8.94
CA PHE A 143 14.58 -3.70 8.33
C PHE A 143 14.95 -4.87 9.26
N ASP A 144 15.95 -4.70 10.11
CA ASP A 144 16.31 -5.71 11.13
C ASP A 144 15.41 -5.65 12.36
N GLY A 145 14.71 -4.53 12.56
CA GLY A 145 13.86 -4.27 13.71
C GLY A 145 12.36 -4.32 13.41
N LYS A 146 11.65 -3.34 13.99
CA LYS A 146 10.17 -3.28 14.01
C LYS A 146 9.56 -3.20 12.62
N VAL A 147 10.16 -2.44 11.71
CA VAL A 147 9.62 -2.28 10.35
C VAL A 147 9.74 -3.59 9.60
N GLY A 148 10.88 -4.28 9.70
CA GLY A 148 11.02 -5.62 9.14
C GLY A 148 10.02 -6.61 9.71
N ALA A 149 9.82 -6.62 11.03
CA ALA A 149 8.81 -7.46 11.66
C ALA A 149 7.39 -7.17 11.14
N TRP A 150 7.03 -5.90 10.99
CA TRP A 150 5.75 -5.49 10.43
C TRP A 150 5.59 -5.92 8.96
N ILE A 151 6.61 -5.79 8.12
CA ILE A 151 6.55 -6.23 6.71
C ILE A 151 6.32 -7.73 6.59
N ARG A 152 6.96 -8.55 7.45
CA ARG A 152 6.77 -10.01 7.45
C ARG A 152 5.34 -10.42 7.80
N GLN A 153 4.59 -9.59 8.55
CA GLN A 153 3.17 -9.86 8.81
C GLN A 153 2.31 -9.83 7.55
N TRP A 154 2.82 -9.27 6.44
CA TRP A 154 2.13 -9.29 5.14
C TRP A 154 2.47 -10.50 4.28
N PHE A 155 3.34 -11.41 4.72
CA PHE A 155 3.76 -12.58 3.93
C PHE A 155 2.71 -13.69 3.89
N THR A 156 1.69 -13.63 4.73
CA THR A 156 0.57 -14.59 4.67
C THR A 156 -0.76 -13.84 4.68
N TRP A 157 -1.76 -14.43 4.03
CA TRP A 157 -3.09 -13.83 3.90
C TRP A 157 -3.75 -13.54 5.25
N GLY A 158 -3.75 -14.53 6.16
CA GLY A 158 -4.36 -14.37 7.49
C GLY A 158 -3.68 -13.30 8.32
N SER A 159 -2.34 -13.25 8.32
CA SER A 159 -1.60 -12.21 9.04
C SER A 159 -1.81 -10.82 8.41
N ALA A 160 -1.85 -10.71 7.08
CA ALA A 160 -2.14 -9.44 6.40
C ALA A 160 -3.53 -8.90 6.76
N LEU A 161 -4.55 -9.77 6.86
CA LEU A 161 -5.88 -9.39 7.32
C LEU A 161 -5.85 -8.90 8.78
N ASN A 162 -5.17 -9.62 9.68
CA ASN A 162 -5.02 -9.20 11.08
C ASN A 162 -4.36 -7.82 11.21
N VAL A 163 -3.40 -7.48 10.34
CA VAL A 163 -2.78 -6.14 10.31
C VAL A 163 -3.80 -5.06 9.97
N MET A 164 -4.68 -5.32 9.00
CA MET A 164 -5.76 -4.41 8.62
C MET A 164 -6.86 -4.29 9.68
N ASP A 165 -7.16 -5.37 10.38
CA ASP A 165 -8.07 -5.37 11.54
C ASP A 165 -7.51 -4.50 12.67
N GLY A 166 -6.23 -4.65 12.98
CA GLY A 166 -5.55 -3.92 14.05
C GLY A 166 -5.28 -2.45 13.75
N ASN A 167 -5.48 -1.98 12.51
CA ASN A 167 -5.20 -0.60 12.15
C ASN A 167 -6.24 -0.03 11.19
N SER A 168 -7.16 0.76 11.76
CA SER A 168 -8.29 1.35 11.06
C SER A 168 -7.91 2.37 9.98
N GLN A 169 -6.69 2.91 10.03
CA GLN A 169 -6.26 3.99 9.15
C GLN A 169 -5.44 3.51 7.94
N LEU A 170 -5.08 2.22 7.90
CA LEU A 170 -4.41 1.65 6.74
C LEU A 170 -5.27 1.78 5.49
N CYS A 171 -4.64 2.20 4.39
CA CYS A 171 -5.23 2.46 3.07
C CYS A 171 -6.13 3.70 2.96
N GLY A 172 -6.32 4.48 4.03
CA GLY A 172 -7.02 5.78 4.00
C GLY A 172 -8.41 5.71 3.35
N ALA A 173 -8.65 6.55 2.35
CA ALA A 173 -9.94 6.65 1.65
C ALA A 173 -10.36 5.39 0.86
N TRP A 174 -9.54 4.33 0.84
CA TRP A 174 -9.80 3.07 0.13
C TRP A 174 -9.89 1.86 1.05
N ARG A 175 -9.87 2.11 2.37
CA ARG A 175 -9.85 1.07 3.40
C ARG A 175 -10.87 -0.03 3.13
N ASP A 176 -12.13 0.32 2.92
CA ASP A 176 -13.19 -0.68 2.86
C ASP A 176 -13.04 -1.60 1.65
N THR A 177 -12.62 -1.04 0.51
CA THR A 177 -12.30 -1.80 -0.70
C THR A 177 -11.08 -2.71 -0.49
N ALA A 178 -10.05 -2.21 0.18
CA ALA A 178 -8.84 -2.98 0.48
C ALA A 178 -9.14 -4.13 1.45
N TYR A 179 -9.89 -3.85 2.51
CA TYR A 179 -10.35 -4.82 3.48
C TYR A 179 -11.25 -5.87 2.85
N PHE A 180 -12.23 -5.47 2.04
CA PHE A 180 -13.09 -6.38 1.29
C PHE A 180 -12.27 -7.38 0.48
N CYS A 181 -11.27 -6.89 -0.30
CA CYS A 181 -10.44 -7.75 -1.13
C CYS A 181 -9.70 -8.82 -0.29
N LEU A 182 -9.13 -8.39 0.84
CA LEU A 182 -8.40 -9.24 1.78
C LEU A 182 -9.31 -10.24 2.49
N LEU A 183 -10.45 -9.79 3.00
CA LEU A 183 -11.43 -10.64 3.67
C LEU A 183 -11.94 -11.71 2.71
N GLU A 184 -12.24 -11.34 1.45
CA GLU A 184 -12.61 -12.30 0.42
C GLU A 184 -11.50 -13.32 0.15
N GLN A 185 -10.25 -12.89 0.17
CA GLN A 185 -9.11 -13.76 -0.08
C GLN A 185 -8.88 -14.77 1.07
N VAL A 186 -9.15 -14.37 2.31
CA VAL A 186 -8.91 -15.19 3.51
C VAL A 186 -10.12 -16.06 3.86
N GLN A 187 -11.33 -15.48 3.84
CA GLN A 187 -12.55 -16.09 4.36
C GLN A 187 -13.60 -16.35 3.28
N GLY A 188 -13.29 -16.02 2.01
CA GLY A 188 -14.19 -16.24 0.89
C GLY A 188 -15.19 -15.10 0.66
N ARG A 189 -15.82 -15.15 -0.51
CA ARG A 189 -16.74 -14.12 -1.02
C ARG A 189 -17.95 -13.89 -0.13
N GLU A 190 -18.51 -14.95 0.43
CA GLU A 190 -19.72 -14.85 1.28
C GLU A 190 -19.45 -14.01 2.53
N ALA A 191 -18.34 -14.28 3.24
CA ALA A 191 -17.93 -13.52 4.41
C ALA A 191 -17.69 -12.04 4.07
N ALA A 192 -16.99 -11.77 2.97
CA ALA A 192 -16.75 -10.40 2.51
C ALA A 192 -18.04 -9.65 2.15
N CYS A 193 -18.98 -10.33 1.48
CA CYS A 193 -20.27 -9.75 1.12
C CYS A 193 -21.18 -9.52 2.33
N LYS A 194 -21.17 -10.42 3.30
CA LYS A 194 -21.87 -10.22 4.57
C LYS A 194 -21.31 -9.01 5.31
N TRP A 195 -19.98 -8.89 5.39
CA TRP A 195 -19.33 -7.74 6.04
C TRP A 195 -19.71 -6.41 5.37
N ILE A 196 -19.56 -6.29 4.04
CA ILE A 196 -19.87 -5.02 3.35
C ILE A 196 -21.36 -4.65 3.42
N SER A 197 -22.26 -5.65 3.47
CA SER A 197 -23.70 -5.41 3.62
C SER A 197 -24.08 -4.79 4.97
N GLY A 198 -23.22 -4.94 5.99
CA GLY A 198 -23.41 -4.35 7.31
C GLY A 198 -22.88 -2.92 7.44
N ILE A 199 -22.24 -2.37 6.40
CA ILE A 199 -21.75 -0.98 6.41
C ILE A 199 -22.86 -0.05 5.98
N ASP A 200 -23.26 0.83 6.89
CA ASP A 200 -24.07 2.00 6.58
C ASP A 200 -23.16 3.13 6.09
N ALA A 201 -23.25 3.43 4.80
CA ALA A 201 -22.49 4.51 4.17
C ALA A 201 -23.17 5.88 4.31
N THR A 202 -24.30 5.97 5.04
CA THR A 202 -25.01 7.23 5.27
C THR A 202 -24.11 8.19 6.04
N GLY A 203 -23.84 9.37 5.46
CA GLY A 203 -22.97 10.38 6.06
C GLY A 203 -21.47 10.16 5.84
N CYS A 204 -21.05 9.10 5.15
CA CYS A 204 -19.67 8.98 4.66
C CYS A 204 -19.39 10.03 3.57
N PRO A 205 -18.11 10.44 3.41
CA PRO A 205 -17.69 11.19 2.22
C PRO A 205 -18.16 10.49 0.94
N GLU A 206 -18.63 11.27 -0.03
CA GLU A 206 -19.29 10.77 -1.25
C GLU A 206 -18.54 9.60 -1.91
N TYR A 207 -17.23 9.73 -2.00
CA TYR A 207 -16.38 8.75 -2.66
C TYR A 207 -16.21 7.44 -1.89
N LEU A 208 -16.24 7.49 -0.55
CA LEU A 208 -16.28 6.30 0.30
C LEU A 208 -17.64 5.62 0.20
N ALA A 209 -18.72 6.41 0.23
CA ALA A 209 -20.07 5.88 0.05
C ALA A 209 -20.25 5.18 -1.30
N ALA A 210 -19.70 5.76 -2.37
CA ALA A 210 -19.71 5.17 -3.70
C ALA A 210 -18.96 3.82 -3.77
N GLN A 211 -17.85 3.67 -3.03
CA GLN A 211 -17.13 2.39 -2.96
C GLN A 211 -17.97 1.31 -2.29
N VAL A 212 -18.58 1.62 -1.14
CA VAL A 212 -19.47 0.70 -0.43
C VAL A 212 -20.64 0.30 -1.33
N GLU A 213 -21.28 1.26 -1.99
CA GLU A 213 -22.40 1.00 -2.90
C GLU A 213 -21.98 0.13 -4.10
N TYR A 214 -20.80 0.37 -4.67
CA TYR A 214 -20.26 -0.44 -5.76
C TYR A 214 -20.05 -1.89 -5.32
N LEU A 215 -19.45 -2.10 -4.14
CA LEU A 215 -19.22 -3.43 -3.59
C LEU A 215 -20.55 -4.16 -3.29
N GLN A 216 -21.51 -3.47 -2.69
CA GLN A 216 -22.82 -4.04 -2.39
C GLN A 216 -23.60 -4.39 -3.67
N SER A 217 -23.68 -3.47 -4.64
CA SER A 217 -24.55 -3.63 -5.81
C SER A 217 -23.92 -4.39 -6.98
N GLN A 218 -22.67 -4.09 -7.34
CA GLN A 218 -22.02 -4.64 -8.54
C GLN A 218 -21.22 -5.90 -8.25
N VAL A 219 -20.65 -6.00 -7.05
CA VAL A 219 -19.73 -7.07 -6.68
C VAL A 219 -20.54 -8.17 -5.97
N CYS A 220 -21.21 -7.86 -4.86
CA CYS A 220 -22.02 -8.83 -4.13
C CYS A 220 -23.38 -9.09 -4.78
N GLY A 221 -24.09 -8.05 -5.23
CA GLY A 221 -25.41 -8.17 -5.85
C GLY A 221 -25.45 -8.96 -7.17
N ARG A 222 -24.39 -8.90 -7.99
CA ARG A 222 -24.31 -9.69 -9.25
C ARG A 222 -24.05 -11.18 -9.00
N ALA A 223 -23.30 -11.53 -7.96
CA ALA A 223 -23.03 -12.93 -7.61
C ALA A 223 -24.33 -13.66 -7.21
N SER A 224 -25.22 -12.98 -6.48
CA SER A 224 -26.53 -13.52 -6.09
C SER A 224 -27.45 -13.74 -7.30
N ARG A 225 -27.42 -12.87 -8.31
CA ARG A 225 -28.23 -13.03 -9.54
C ARG A 225 -27.73 -14.18 -10.43
N GLN A 226 -26.42 -14.36 -10.57
CA GLN A 226 -25.87 -15.47 -11.36
C GLN A 226 -26.12 -16.86 -10.74
N LEU A 227 -26.26 -16.94 -9.42
CA LEU A 227 -26.65 -18.18 -8.73
C LEU A 227 -28.15 -18.48 -8.90
N ALA A 228 -29.00 -17.45 -8.93
CA ALA A 228 -30.44 -17.61 -9.20
C ALA A 228 -30.71 -18.04 -10.66
N ASP A 229 -29.98 -17.50 -11.63
CA ASP A 229 -30.14 -17.81 -13.06
C ASP A 229 -29.58 -19.20 -13.45
N LYS A 230 -28.71 -19.81 -12.63
CA LYS A 230 -28.21 -21.19 -12.84
C LYS A 230 -29.06 -22.26 -12.15
N GLY A 231 -30.00 -21.86 -11.31
CA GLY A 231 -30.95 -22.72 -10.61
C GLY A 231 -32.38 -22.65 -11.15
N SER A 232 -32.60 -21.92 -12.26
CA SER A 232 -33.85 -21.84 -13.03
C SER A 232 -33.73 -22.59 -14.35
#